data_AF-A0A4R1R624-F1
#
_entry.id   AF-A0A4R1R624-F1
#
_cell.length_a   1.000
_cell.length_b   1.000
_cell.length_c   1.000
_cell.angle_alpha   90.00
_cell.angle_beta   90.00
_cell.angle_gamma   90.00
#
_symmetry.space_group_name_H-M   'P 1'
#
loop_
_entity.id
_entity.type
_entity.pdbx_description
1 polymer ?
#
loop_
_entity_poly.entity_id
_entity_poly.type
_entity_poly.pdbx_seq_one_letter_code
_entity_poly.pdbx_strand_id
1 'polypeptide(L)'
;MKSFHKYKFILFACIIVLIFQTGCVDDSPISTIVPDPTQDTQNTEMNLTQIQAGDYSSLLGTWKEIAYADNLFDGTGQQWHTGRSDTVSSTLSVSTDKINFNESAMIVQGNTLTDDAGSHLLSFVNDGISLDAYLADADTAITWNVTFYPKGVANNLEPNNGVQIDNTKNLIVIWYSGMQVLTVFGQE
;
A
#
# COMPACT_ATOMS: atom_id res chain seq x y z
N MET A 1 -24.80 -18.26 -19.83
CA MET A 1 -23.57 -18.38 -20.65
C MET A 1 -23.36 -17.08 -21.42
N LYS A 2 -22.43 -16.24 -20.95
CA LYS A 2 -21.93 -15.08 -21.70
C LYS A 2 -20.43 -15.23 -21.80
N SER A 3 -19.98 -15.30 -23.05
CA SER A 3 -18.60 -15.48 -23.50
C SER A 3 -17.82 -14.18 -23.28
N PHE A 4 -16.65 -14.28 -22.65
CA PHE A 4 -15.57 -13.31 -22.82
C PHE A 4 -14.38 -14.01 -23.46
N HIS A 5 -14.24 -13.81 -24.76
CA HIS A 5 -13.03 -14.13 -25.50
C HIS A 5 -12.05 -12.96 -25.38
N LYS A 6 -10.76 -13.34 -25.37
CA LYS A 6 -9.56 -12.57 -25.76
C LYS A 6 -8.73 -11.98 -24.61
N TYR A 7 -7.85 -12.81 -24.06
CA TYR A 7 -6.52 -12.34 -23.65
C TYR A 7 -5.47 -12.92 -24.60
N LYS A 8 -4.82 -12.02 -25.35
CA LYS A 8 -3.62 -12.30 -26.14
C LYS A 8 -2.48 -12.51 -25.15
N PHE A 9 -1.91 -13.71 -25.11
CA PHE A 9 -0.61 -13.95 -24.48
C PHE A 9 0.46 -13.15 -25.23
N ILE A 10 1.02 -12.13 -24.59
CA ILE A 10 2.23 -11.46 -25.07
C ILE A 10 3.38 -11.99 -24.23
N LEU A 11 4.18 -12.86 -24.84
CA LEU A 11 5.41 -13.42 -24.30
C LEU A 11 6.51 -12.35 -24.39
N PHE A 12 6.88 -11.72 -23.29
CA PHE A 12 8.06 -10.84 -23.26
C PHE A 12 9.31 -11.66 -22.95
N ALA A 13 10.21 -11.74 -23.94
CA ALA A 13 11.54 -12.32 -23.79
C ALA A 13 12.46 -11.31 -23.06
N CYS A 14 12.99 -11.68 -21.89
CA CYS A 14 14.02 -10.91 -21.19
C CYS A 14 15.38 -11.10 -21.88
N ILE A 15 15.92 -10.02 -22.45
CA ILE A 15 17.31 -9.97 -22.91
C ILE A 15 18.16 -9.57 -21.70
N ILE A 16 18.97 -10.50 -21.20
CA ILE A 16 19.98 -10.25 -20.17
C ILE A 16 21.21 -9.67 -20.87
N VAL A 17 21.55 -8.42 -20.56
CA VAL A 17 22.84 -7.81 -20.96
C VAL A 17 23.77 -7.88 -19.75
N LEU A 18 24.72 -8.81 -19.80
CA LEU A 18 25.86 -8.87 -18.88
C LEU A 18 26.94 -7.93 -19.40
N ILE A 19 27.23 -6.86 -18.65
CA ILE A 19 28.39 -6.01 -18.91
C ILE A 19 29.47 -6.41 -17.89
N PHE A 20 30.54 -7.05 -18.36
CA PHE A 20 31.77 -7.20 -17.61
C PHE A 20 32.69 -6.02 -17.93
N GLN A 21 33.02 -5.22 -16.93
CA GLN A 21 34.15 -4.30 -16.98
C GLN A 21 35.17 -4.68 -15.90
N THR A 22 36.41 -4.87 -16.33
CA THR A 22 37.58 -5.16 -15.51
C THR A 22 38.43 -3.90 -15.34
N GLY A 23 38.92 -3.65 -14.12
CA GLY A 23 39.99 -2.70 -13.77
C GLY A 23 39.49 -1.27 -13.50
N CYS A 24 39.94 -0.52 -12.50
CA CYS A 24 41.18 -0.56 -11.71
C CYS A 24 40.94 -0.15 -10.25
N VAL A 25 41.88 -0.54 -9.38
CA VAL A 25 42.01 -0.08 -7.99
C VAL A 25 42.52 1.35 -7.99
N ASP A 26 41.76 2.27 -7.42
CA ASP A 26 42.24 3.58 -6.97
C ASP A 26 41.91 3.74 -5.49
N ASP A 27 42.95 3.93 -4.69
CA ASP A 27 42.87 4.29 -3.28
C ASP A 27 42.14 5.64 -3.13
N SER A 28 41.12 5.69 -2.28
CA SER A 28 40.57 6.94 -1.75
C SER A 28 40.10 6.75 -0.30
N PRO A 29 40.23 7.80 0.53
CA PRO A 29 40.26 7.66 1.99
C PRO A 29 38.89 7.24 2.55
N ILE A 30 38.94 6.36 3.56
CA ILE A 30 37.79 5.97 4.39
C ILE A 30 37.21 7.23 5.02
N SER A 31 36.09 7.70 4.47
CA SER A 31 35.26 8.71 5.11
C SER A 31 34.31 7.97 6.04
N THR A 32 34.60 8.05 7.34
CA THR A 32 33.73 7.57 8.42
C THR A 32 32.37 8.25 8.29
N ILE A 33 31.37 7.54 7.75
CA ILE A 33 29.98 8.01 7.75
C ILE A 33 29.46 7.78 9.17
N VAL A 34 29.45 8.85 9.96
CA VAL A 34 28.59 8.91 11.14
C VAL A 34 27.15 9.01 10.61
N PRO A 35 26.22 8.12 10.98
CA PRO A 35 24.83 8.28 10.58
C PRO A 35 24.29 9.54 11.28
N ASP A 36 23.99 10.56 10.50
CA ASP A 36 23.27 11.74 10.93
C ASP A 36 21.79 11.35 11.16
N PRO A 37 21.23 11.50 12.38
CA PRO A 37 19.86 11.09 12.68
C PRO A 37 18.79 12.03 12.10
N THR A 38 19.15 13.01 11.27
CA THR A 38 18.21 13.84 10.51
C THR A 38 18.16 13.42 9.05
N GLN A 39 17.60 12.23 8.79
CA GLN A 39 17.07 11.93 7.46
C GLN A 39 15.81 12.79 7.27
N ASP A 40 16.03 13.98 6.71
CA ASP A 40 14.99 14.83 6.15
C ASP A 40 14.13 13.96 5.22
N THR A 41 12.87 13.75 5.61
CA THR A 41 11.87 13.03 4.84
C THR A 41 11.59 13.84 3.59
N GLN A 42 12.48 13.77 2.59
CA GLN A 42 12.16 14.22 1.25
C GLN A 42 10.86 13.53 0.88
N ASN A 43 9.83 14.36 0.63
CA ASN A 43 8.50 13.98 0.18
C ASN A 43 8.63 13.12 -1.07
N THR A 44 8.85 11.82 -0.85
CA THR A 44 9.20 10.86 -1.90
C THR A 44 7.91 10.58 -2.63
N GLU A 45 7.94 10.76 -3.95
CA GLU A 45 6.84 10.39 -4.81
C GLU A 45 6.52 8.91 -4.61
N MET A 46 5.26 8.58 -4.30
CA MET A 46 4.84 7.20 -4.13
C MET A 46 5.12 6.42 -5.42
N ASN A 47 5.97 5.41 -5.36
CA ASN A 47 6.36 4.63 -6.54
C ASN A 47 5.63 3.30 -6.57
N LEU A 48 4.54 3.24 -7.35
CA LEU A 48 3.70 2.04 -7.48
C LEU A 48 4.46 0.81 -7.99
N THR A 49 5.47 1.00 -8.84
CA THR A 49 6.26 -0.12 -9.37
C THR A 49 7.16 -0.73 -8.28
N GLN A 50 7.74 0.10 -7.40
CA GLN A 50 8.51 -0.39 -6.25
C GLN A 50 7.61 -1.14 -5.27
N ILE A 51 6.45 -0.58 -4.94
CA ILE A 51 5.48 -1.19 -4.02
C ILE A 51 5.03 -2.56 -4.54
N GLN A 52 4.73 -2.66 -5.83
CA GLN A 52 4.37 -3.93 -6.48
C GLN A 52 5.51 -4.97 -6.44
N ALA A 53 6.77 -4.54 -6.39
CA ALA A 53 7.94 -5.41 -6.25
C ALA A 53 8.25 -5.76 -4.77
N GLY A 54 7.46 -5.25 -3.81
CA GLY A 54 7.68 -5.48 -2.38
C GLY A 54 8.69 -4.53 -1.73
N ASP A 55 9.08 -3.46 -2.42
CA ASP A 55 9.91 -2.38 -1.90
C ASP A 55 9.02 -1.19 -1.52
N TYR A 56 8.88 -0.95 -0.22
CA TYR A 56 8.05 0.13 0.33
C TYR A 56 8.86 1.36 0.73
N SER A 57 10.10 1.49 0.24
CA SER A 57 10.96 2.64 0.56
C SER A 57 10.31 3.97 0.15
N SER A 58 9.52 4.00 -0.92
CA SER A 58 8.78 5.20 -1.34
C SER A 58 7.60 5.58 -0.43
N LEU A 59 7.27 4.72 0.54
CA LEU A 59 6.17 4.92 1.50
C LEU A 59 6.67 5.33 2.89
N LEU A 60 7.98 5.48 3.09
CA LEU A 60 8.55 5.91 4.37
C LEU A 60 7.98 7.28 4.78
N GLY A 61 7.62 7.40 6.06
CA GLY A 61 7.03 8.61 6.63
C GLY A 61 6.00 8.26 7.70
N THR A 62 5.29 9.29 8.18
CA THR A 62 4.21 9.14 9.14
C THR A 62 2.89 8.99 8.41
N TRP A 63 2.10 8.00 8.81
CA TRP A 63 0.78 7.73 8.27
C TRP A 63 -0.28 7.91 9.35
N LYS A 64 -1.29 8.72 9.05
CA LYS A 64 -2.37 9.03 9.98
C LYS A 64 -3.70 8.63 9.39
N GLU A 65 -4.54 7.98 10.20
CA GLU A 65 -5.92 7.75 9.82
C GLU A 65 -6.63 9.09 9.65
N ILE A 66 -7.16 9.33 8.45
CA ILE A 66 -7.91 10.55 8.11
C ILE A 66 -9.41 10.30 7.94
N ALA A 67 -9.79 9.06 7.67
CA ALA A 67 -11.18 8.62 7.58
C ALA A 67 -11.29 7.11 7.77
N TYR A 68 -12.48 6.65 8.14
CA TYR A 68 -12.86 5.26 8.02
C TYR A 68 -14.33 5.16 7.62
N ALA A 69 -14.72 3.99 7.12
CA ALA A 69 -16.10 3.68 6.83
C ALA A 69 -16.43 2.28 7.32
N ASP A 70 -17.56 2.10 7.98
CA ASP A 70 -18.00 0.82 8.53
C ASP A 70 -19.46 0.54 8.15
N ASN A 71 -19.84 -0.74 8.14
CA ASN A 71 -21.24 -1.15 8.00
C ASN A 71 -21.68 -1.86 9.27
N LEU A 72 -22.52 -1.20 10.05
CA LEU A 72 -23.04 -1.72 11.32
C LEU A 72 -24.15 -2.77 11.14
N PHE A 73 -24.55 -3.06 9.90
CA PHE A 73 -25.64 -3.98 9.55
C PHE A 73 -27.01 -3.58 10.15
N ASP A 74 -27.22 -2.29 10.40
CA ASP A 74 -28.46 -1.71 10.94
C ASP A 74 -29.44 -1.22 9.86
N GLY A 75 -29.11 -1.45 8.59
CA GLY A 75 -29.90 -1.02 7.43
C GLY A 75 -29.55 0.37 6.89
N THR A 76 -28.61 1.08 7.50
CA THR A 76 -28.13 2.39 6.99
C THR A 76 -27.04 2.25 5.92
N GLY A 77 -26.49 1.06 5.74
CA GLY A 77 -25.39 0.79 4.81
C GLY A 77 -24.04 1.22 5.38
N GLN A 78 -23.05 1.41 4.51
CA GLN A 78 -21.74 1.90 4.91
C GLN A 78 -21.84 3.37 5.37
N GLN A 79 -21.30 3.70 6.53
CA GLN A 79 -21.25 5.06 7.08
C GLN A 79 -19.81 5.54 7.16
N TRP A 80 -19.56 6.78 6.76
CA TRP A 80 -18.23 7.38 6.78
C TRP A 80 -18.00 8.21 8.05
N HIS A 81 -16.76 8.21 8.52
CA HIS A 81 -16.37 8.93 9.72
C HIS A 81 -15.03 9.62 9.47
N THR A 82 -14.88 10.83 9.99
CA THR A 82 -13.58 11.51 10.01
C THR A 82 -12.67 10.78 10.99
N GLY A 83 -11.45 10.46 10.56
CA GLY A 83 -10.42 9.88 11.42
C GLY A 83 -10.11 10.84 12.55
N ARG A 84 -10.26 10.38 13.80
CA ARG A 84 -10.14 11.23 14.99
C ARG A 84 -9.10 10.65 15.94
N SER A 85 -8.18 11.50 16.38
CA SER A 85 -7.07 11.18 17.30
C SER A 85 -7.52 10.86 18.74
N ASP A 86 -8.81 11.04 19.07
CA ASP A 86 -9.35 10.98 20.44
C ASP A 86 -10.17 9.70 20.73
N THR A 87 -10.31 8.82 19.74
CA THR A 87 -10.76 7.42 19.90
C THR A 87 -9.60 6.48 19.57
N VAL A 88 -9.79 5.17 19.71
CA VAL A 88 -8.80 4.17 19.24
C VAL A 88 -8.72 4.26 17.72
N SER A 89 -7.89 5.16 17.19
CA SER A 89 -7.59 5.22 15.75
C SER A 89 -6.81 3.98 15.35
N SER A 90 -7.03 3.53 14.12
CA SER A 90 -6.15 2.54 13.52
C SER A 90 -4.75 3.12 13.33
N THR A 91 -3.75 2.26 13.41
CA THR A 91 -2.35 2.60 13.23
C THR A 91 -1.81 1.97 11.95
N LEU A 92 -0.94 2.72 11.26
CA LEU A 92 -0.20 2.24 10.11
C LEU A 92 1.26 2.62 10.28
N SER A 93 2.14 1.63 10.29
CA SER A 93 3.58 1.82 10.31
C SER A 93 4.21 1.20 9.08
N VAL A 94 5.17 1.91 8.50
CA VAL A 94 5.83 1.50 7.26
C VAL A 94 7.35 1.48 7.46
N SER A 95 7.98 0.37 7.09
CA SER A 95 9.42 0.26 6.85
C SER A 95 9.68 -0.03 5.37
N THR A 96 10.94 -0.09 4.97
CA THR A 96 11.35 -0.36 3.59
C THR A 96 10.81 -1.69 3.03
N ASP A 97 10.53 -2.65 3.90
CA ASP A 97 10.16 -4.03 3.54
C ASP A 97 8.81 -4.45 4.13
N LYS A 98 8.15 -3.60 4.92
CA LYS A 98 6.92 -3.97 5.62
C LYS A 98 5.93 -2.82 5.77
N ILE A 99 4.65 -3.13 5.62
CA ILE A 99 3.53 -2.32 6.10
C ILE A 99 2.88 -3.09 7.26
N ASN A 100 2.70 -2.45 8.41
CA ASN A 100 2.08 -3.05 9.58
C ASN A 100 0.88 -2.21 10.02
N PHE A 101 -0.31 -2.81 9.91
CA PHE A 101 -1.59 -2.25 10.29
C PHE A 101 -2.03 -2.79 11.66
N ASN A 102 -2.47 -1.88 12.54
CA ASN A 102 -3.05 -2.17 13.86
C ASN A 102 -2.23 -3.17 14.68
N GLU A 103 -0.95 -2.85 14.90
CA GLU A 103 -0.06 -3.64 15.77
C GLU A 103 0.01 -5.14 15.39
N SER A 104 0.07 -5.44 14.10
CA SER A 104 0.15 -6.78 13.50
C SER A 104 -1.19 -7.48 13.25
N ALA A 105 -2.30 -6.75 13.27
CA ALA A 105 -3.58 -7.28 12.76
C ALA A 105 -3.46 -7.66 11.28
N MET A 106 -2.69 -6.89 10.51
CA MET A 106 -2.33 -7.23 9.13
C MET A 106 -0.93 -6.71 8.81
N ILE A 107 -0.09 -7.58 8.25
CA ILE A 107 1.28 -7.26 7.84
C ILE A 107 1.43 -7.54 6.36
N VAL A 108 1.84 -6.54 5.58
CA VAL A 108 2.32 -6.75 4.21
C VAL A 108 3.85 -6.77 4.22
N GLN A 109 4.47 -7.81 3.68
CA GLN A 109 5.92 -7.89 3.49
C GLN A 109 6.21 -8.58 2.14
N GLY A 110 6.92 -7.90 1.25
CA GLY A 110 7.16 -8.38 -0.11
C GLY A 110 5.87 -8.47 -0.92
N ASN A 111 5.53 -9.68 -1.39
CA ASN A 111 4.28 -9.97 -2.10
C ASN A 111 3.31 -10.81 -1.25
N THR A 112 3.43 -10.71 0.08
CA THR A 112 2.69 -11.52 1.03
C THR A 112 1.98 -10.63 2.03
N LEU A 113 0.73 -10.96 2.33
CA LEU A 113 -0.03 -10.42 3.45
C LEU A 113 -0.16 -11.51 4.52
N THR A 114 0.14 -11.18 5.77
CA THR A 114 -0.02 -12.06 6.92
C THR A 114 -1.08 -11.47 7.86
N ASP A 115 -2.07 -12.28 8.20
CA ASP A 115 -3.10 -11.99 9.18
C ASP A 115 -3.25 -13.17 10.16
N ASP A 116 -4.29 -13.15 10.98
CA ASP A 116 -4.64 -14.18 11.95
C ASP A 116 -5.06 -15.52 11.31
N ALA A 117 -5.39 -15.55 10.01
CA ALA A 117 -5.62 -16.78 9.25
C ALA A 117 -4.33 -17.36 8.63
N GLY A 118 -3.23 -16.59 8.63
CA GLY A 118 -1.92 -17.03 8.17
C GLY A 118 -1.37 -16.14 7.07
N SER A 119 -0.56 -16.74 6.19
CA SER A 119 0.19 -16.03 5.15
C SER A 119 -0.42 -16.27 3.79
N HIS A 120 -0.67 -15.18 3.06
CA HIS A 120 -1.40 -15.17 1.80
C HIS A 120 -0.60 -14.43 0.74
N LEU A 121 -0.53 -14.99 -0.47
CA LEU A 121 0.06 -14.28 -1.61
C LEU A 121 -0.83 -13.11 -2.03
N LEU A 122 -0.21 -12.00 -2.38
CA LEU A 122 -0.87 -10.85 -2.98
C LEU A 122 -0.78 -10.93 -4.51
N SER A 123 -1.88 -10.58 -5.15
CA SER A 123 -1.95 -10.21 -6.55
C SER A 123 -2.16 -8.70 -6.66
N PHE A 124 -1.55 -8.11 -7.68
CA PHE A 124 -1.52 -6.66 -7.86
C PHE A 124 -2.21 -6.24 -9.16
N VAL A 125 -2.99 -5.17 -9.11
CA VAL A 125 -3.52 -4.46 -10.29
C VAL A 125 -2.96 -3.06 -10.26
N ASN A 126 -2.14 -2.76 -11.26
CA ASN A 126 -1.52 -1.45 -11.45
C ASN A 126 -2.12 -0.82 -12.70
N ASP A 127 -2.89 0.26 -12.54
CA ASP A 127 -3.52 0.98 -13.65
C ASP A 127 -2.74 2.25 -14.06
N GLY A 128 -1.59 2.49 -13.42
CA GLY A 128 -0.73 3.64 -13.63
C GLY A 128 -1.08 4.88 -12.80
N ILE A 129 -2.23 4.89 -12.12
CA ILE A 129 -2.65 5.99 -11.23
C ILE A 129 -2.86 5.52 -9.79
N SER A 130 -3.14 4.24 -9.59
CA SER A 130 -3.25 3.56 -8.31
C SER A 130 -2.75 2.13 -8.41
N LEU A 131 -2.50 1.52 -7.26
CA LEU A 131 -2.14 0.11 -7.15
C LEU A 131 -3.08 -0.55 -6.16
N ASP A 132 -3.79 -1.58 -6.61
CA ASP A 132 -4.57 -2.46 -5.74
C ASP A 132 -3.79 -3.73 -5.44
N ALA A 133 -3.69 -4.09 -4.17
CA ALA A 133 -3.19 -5.37 -3.70
C ALA A 133 -4.34 -6.16 -3.06
N TYR A 134 -4.58 -7.38 -3.56
CA TYR A 134 -5.63 -8.28 -3.11
C TYR A 134 -5.08 -9.68 -2.88
N LEU A 135 -5.74 -10.46 -2.04
CA LEU A 135 -5.39 -11.87 -1.85
C LEU A 135 -5.50 -12.60 -3.21
N ALA A 136 -4.45 -13.33 -3.58
CA ALA A 136 -4.39 -14.08 -4.83
C ALA A 136 -5.32 -15.30 -4.83
N ASP A 137 -5.64 -15.81 -3.65
CA ASP A 137 -6.58 -16.91 -3.46
C ASP A 137 -8.02 -16.38 -3.39
N ALA A 138 -8.90 -16.95 -4.22
CA ALA A 138 -10.31 -16.57 -4.29
C ALA A 138 -11.19 -17.31 -3.26
N ASP A 139 -10.65 -18.30 -2.54
CA ASP A 139 -11.40 -19.15 -1.63
C ASP A 139 -11.39 -18.65 -0.17
N THR A 140 -10.87 -17.44 0.11
CA THR A 140 -10.82 -16.91 1.47
C THR A 140 -12.18 -16.30 1.89
N ALA A 141 -12.73 -16.79 3.02
CA ALA A 141 -14.00 -16.27 3.56
C ALA A 141 -13.89 -14.82 4.06
N ILE A 142 -12.69 -14.41 4.45
CA ILE A 142 -12.33 -13.06 4.86
C ILE A 142 -11.24 -12.59 3.89
N THR A 143 -11.36 -11.34 3.44
CA THR A 143 -10.44 -10.73 2.48
C THR A 143 -9.93 -9.42 3.00
N TRP A 144 -8.68 -9.15 2.67
CA TRP A 144 -8.05 -7.85 2.80
C TRP A 144 -7.77 -7.30 1.41
N ASN A 145 -7.90 -5.98 1.28
CA ASN A 145 -7.41 -5.25 0.12
C ASN A 145 -6.66 -4.01 0.60
N VAL A 146 -5.55 -3.71 -0.07
CA VAL A 146 -4.76 -2.51 0.18
C VAL A 146 -4.65 -1.75 -1.14
N THR A 147 -5.14 -0.52 -1.16
CA THR A 147 -5.02 0.37 -2.33
C THR A 147 -4.07 1.52 -2.02
N PHE A 148 -3.19 1.81 -2.97
CA PHE A 148 -2.22 2.89 -2.90
C PHE A 148 -2.59 3.99 -3.89
N TYR A 149 -2.75 5.22 -3.40
CA TYR A 149 -3.02 6.40 -4.23
C TYR A 149 -1.90 7.44 -4.04
N PRO A 150 -1.11 7.73 -5.08
CA PRO A 150 -0.19 8.86 -5.06
C PRO A 150 -0.92 10.19 -4.86
N LYS A 151 -0.25 11.16 -4.24
CA LYS A 151 -0.80 12.50 -4.04
C LYS A 151 -1.24 13.14 -5.36
N GLY A 152 -2.38 13.79 -5.33
CA GLY A 152 -2.96 14.52 -6.46
C GLY A 152 -3.71 13.63 -7.48
N VAL A 153 -3.74 12.31 -7.32
CA VAL A 153 -4.58 11.46 -8.17
C VAL A 153 -6.02 11.43 -7.66
N ALA A 154 -6.96 11.12 -8.56
CA ALA A 154 -8.32 10.79 -8.17
C ALA A 154 -8.35 9.43 -7.47
N ASN A 155 -9.22 9.28 -6.47
CA ASN A 155 -9.55 7.99 -5.87
C ASN A 155 -11.03 7.67 -6.09
N ASN A 156 -11.40 6.43 -5.79
CA ASN A 156 -12.76 5.91 -5.92
C ASN A 156 -13.55 5.94 -4.59
N LEU A 157 -13.10 6.74 -3.61
CA LEU A 157 -13.76 6.81 -2.31
C LEU A 157 -14.99 7.71 -2.41
N GLU A 158 -16.13 7.22 -1.93
CA GLU A 158 -17.42 7.92 -2.02
C GLU A 158 -18.02 8.18 -0.63
N PRO A 159 -17.49 9.14 0.16
CA PRO A 159 -18.12 9.55 1.41
C PRO A 159 -19.57 10.03 1.22
N ASN A 160 -20.49 9.50 2.03
CA ASN A 160 -21.93 9.73 1.87
C ASN A 160 -22.54 10.75 2.87
N ASN A 161 -21.72 11.32 3.74
CA ASN A 161 -22.17 12.20 4.83
C ASN A 161 -21.26 13.41 5.05
N GLY A 162 -20.55 13.85 3.99
CA GLY A 162 -19.77 15.09 4.00
C GLY A 162 -18.34 14.95 4.53
N VAL A 163 -17.91 13.77 4.97
CA VAL A 163 -16.49 13.47 5.21
C VAL A 163 -15.69 13.79 3.95
N GLN A 164 -14.58 14.50 4.12
CA GLN A 164 -13.69 14.92 3.02
C GLN A 164 -12.43 14.08 3.07
N ILE A 165 -11.99 13.61 1.90
CA ILE A 165 -10.70 12.94 1.74
C ILE A 165 -9.72 13.92 1.09
N ASP A 166 -8.58 14.13 1.76
CA ASP A 166 -7.55 15.04 1.27
C ASP A 166 -6.65 14.34 0.24
N ASN A 167 -7.02 14.45 -1.03
CA ASN A 167 -6.25 13.87 -2.14
C ASN A 167 -4.96 14.64 -2.44
N THR A 168 -4.64 15.71 -1.71
CA THR A 168 -3.32 16.37 -1.84
C THR A 168 -2.21 15.58 -1.14
N LYS A 169 -2.58 14.51 -0.43
CA LYS A 169 -1.70 13.56 0.26
C LYS A 169 -1.65 12.23 -0.48
N ASN A 170 -0.55 11.53 -0.29
CA ASN A 170 -0.47 10.10 -0.58
C ASN A 170 -1.47 9.38 0.34
N LEU A 171 -2.25 8.43 -0.20
CA LEU A 171 -3.22 7.65 0.56
C LEU A 171 -2.89 6.16 0.52
N ILE A 172 -3.07 5.50 1.66
CA ILE A 172 -3.17 4.04 1.75
C ILE A 172 -4.57 3.73 2.29
N VAL A 173 -5.31 2.93 1.54
CA VAL A 173 -6.65 2.49 1.90
C VAL A 173 -6.59 1.01 2.22
N ILE A 174 -7.11 0.61 3.38
CA ILE A 174 -7.17 -0.78 3.81
C ILE A 174 -8.64 -1.16 3.96
N TRP A 175 -9.08 -2.18 3.21
CA TRP A 175 -10.39 -2.78 3.35
C TRP A 175 -10.28 -4.14 4.05
N TYR A 176 -11.11 -4.34 5.05
CA TYR A 176 -11.24 -5.59 5.79
C TYR A 176 -12.68 -6.11 5.73
N SER A 177 -12.91 -7.21 5.02
CA SER A 177 -14.26 -7.71 4.80
C SER A 177 -14.90 -8.33 6.04
N GLY A 178 -14.10 -8.79 7.01
CA GLY A 178 -14.60 -9.47 8.22
C GLY A 178 -15.46 -8.57 9.10
N MET A 179 -15.13 -7.27 9.16
CA MET A 179 -15.94 -6.25 9.87
C MET A 179 -16.59 -5.24 8.93
N GLN A 180 -16.43 -5.40 7.61
CA GLN A 180 -16.88 -4.43 6.60
C GLN A 180 -16.32 -3.02 6.87
N VAL A 181 -15.05 -2.94 7.24
CA VAL A 181 -14.37 -1.69 7.58
C VAL A 181 -13.37 -1.31 6.49
N LEU A 182 -13.46 -0.05 6.06
CA LEU A 182 -12.47 0.63 5.23
C LEU A 182 -11.76 1.66 6.08
N THR A 183 -10.43 1.67 6.08
CA THR A 183 -9.62 2.68 6.78
C THR A 183 -8.75 3.43 5.78
N VAL A 184 -8.74 4.76 5.85
CA VAL A 184 -7.96 5.63 4.96
C VAL A 184 -6.86 6.30 5.77
N PHE A 185 -5.62 6.06 5.38
CA PHE A 185 -4.45 6.74 5.90
C PHE A 185 -3.96 7.79 4.91
N GLY A 186 -3.70 9.00 5.40
CA GLY A 186 -2.97 10.03 4.66
C GLY A 186 -1.55 10.15 5.21
N GLN A 187 -0.57 10.30 4.31
CA GLN A 187 0.80 10.62 4.69
C GLN A 187 0.87 12.06 5.22
N GLU A 188 1.61 12.29 6.31
CA GLU A 188 1.84 13.63 6.89
C GLU A 188 2.95 14.42 6.18
#